data_AF-A0A1H8AL23-F1
#
_entry.id   AF-A0A1H8AL23-F1
#
_cell.length_a   1.000
_cell.length_b   1.000
_cell.length_c   1.000
_cell.angle_alpha   90.00
_cell.angle_beta   90.00
_cell.angle_gamma   90.00
#
_symmetry.space_group_name_H-M   'P 1'
#
loop_
_entity.id
_entity.type
_entity.pdbx_description
1 polymer ?
#
loop_
_entity_poly.entity_id
_entity_poly.type
_entity_poly.pdbx_seq_one_letter_code
_entity_poly.pdbx_strand_id
1 'polypeptide(L)'
;MPGLSGDFATMPLRDAVSYLGNRRGSGILRVQRPGVSKELTLSQGAVISASSNQPREFLGQFLINMGHLTEDQLGRAFETQRVTDMLLGKILVMQGIIPEPTVQNTLSLKFREMLLDAFQWVEGEFQFEPRPVVPLSEGLDVRVDLLDIHREGEFRETAWQAIRAVFPSGKARLVVDERRLPESRQPGSRDEKLVTHIKEGLTIDEMALALHASDFYLYQRLYALYRQDAVKVREDSAPPPAPPAEAAPTIIGAESPVEEILQAARMFLDNCNFRDAEALARRAYEVAPSPQTAELLKTAEKSLHESLRLVLMEPAQVPSLLVPQAQLKTMPLSAPERYLLSRINGTRDVAAIVRVSPLHELDALKYFQGFVDSGFVKLTPA
;
A
#
# COMPACT_ATOMS: atom_id res chain seq x y z
N MET A 1 27.36 -1.92 -18.94
CA MET A 1 27.19 -2.79 -17.75
C MET A 1 26.26 -3.92 -18.16
N PRO A 2 26.54 -5.20 -17.83
CA PRO A 2 25.60 -6.30 -18.11
C PRO A 2 24.34 -6.16 -17.24
N GLY A 3 23.27 -6.84 -17.65
CA GLY A 3 22.07 -6.98 -16.81
C GLY A 3 22.36 -7.77 -15.54
N LEU A 4 21.54 -7.55 -14.51
CA LEU A 4 21.67 -8.19 -13.21
C LEU A 4 20.29 -8.66 -12.76
N SER A 5 20.12 -9.94 -12.46
CA SER A 5 18.88 -10.49 -11.94
C SER A 5 19.17 -11.46 -10.81
N GLY A 6 18.27 -11.56 -9.85
CA GLY A 6 18.39 -12.49 -8.72
C GLY A 6 17.19 -12.42 -7.80
N ASP A 7 17.17 -13.33 -6.83
CA ASP A 7 16.20 -13.33 -5.73
C ASP A 7 16.82 -12.69 -4.47
N PHE A 8 15.97 -12.24 -3.54
CA PHE A 8 16.46 -11.63 -2.29
C PHE A 8 17.08 -12.63 -1.32
N ALA A 9 16.85 -13.93 -1.51
CA ALA A 9 17.47 -14.97 -0.69
C ALA A 9 18.98 -15.11 -1.00
N THR A 10 19.37 -14.94 -2.26
CA THR A 10 20.78 -14.98 -2.71
C THR A 10 21.46 -13.62 -2.69
N MET A 11 20.75 -12.56 -3.08
CA MET A 11 21.28 -11.19 -3.05
C MET A 11 20.20 -10.23 -2.52
N PRO A 12 20.25 -9.85 -1.24
CA PRO A 12 19.34 -8.87 -0.67
C PRO A 12 19.30 -7.59 -1.50
N LEU A 13 18.12 -6.99 -1.66
CA LEU A 13 17.93 -5.82 -2.52
C LEU A 13 18.87 -4.65 -2.17
N ARG A 14 19.18 -4.46 -0.88
CA ARG A 14 20.13 -3.43 -0.42
C ARG A 14 21.51 -3.58 -1.05
N ASP A 15 21.97 -4.82 -1.25
CA ASP A 15 23.29 -5.13 -1.80
C ASP A 15 23.28 -4.89 -3.31
N ALA A 16 22.18 -5.26 -3.99
CA ALA A 16 21.98 -4.95 -5.40
C ALA A 16 21.95 -3.44 -5.65
N VAL A 17 21.26 -2.68 -4.79
CA VAL A 17 21.22 -1.21 -4.85
C VAL A 17 22.61 -0.60 -4.61
N SER A 18 23.36 -1.08 -3.61
CA SER A 18 24.73 -0.63 -3.37
C SER A 18 25.64 -0.89 -4.57
N TYR A 19 25.55 -2.09 -5.16
CA TYR A 19 26.28 -2.43 -6.38
C TYR A 19 25.95 -1.50 -7.55
N LEU A 20 24.66 -1.25 -7.81
CA LEU A 20 24.20 -0.38 -8.90
C LEU A 20 24.61 1.08 -8.67
N GLY A 21 24.55 1.57 -7.42
CA GLY A 21 25.01 2.90 -7.04
C GLY A 21 26.51 3.08 -7.28
N ASN A 22 27.33 2.15 -6.79
CA ASN A 22 28.79 2.21 -6.94
C ASN A 22 29.24 2.15 -8.41
N ARG A 23 28.52 1.42 -9.26
CA ARG A 23 28.79 1.34 -10.70
C ARG A 23 28.20 2.48 -11.52
N ARG A 24 27.49 3.43 -10.88
CA ARG A 24 26.71 4.48 -11.56
C ARG A 24 25.77 3.91 -12.62
N GLY A 25 25.09 2.81 -12.30
CA GLY A 25 24.19 2.10 -13.19
C GLY A 25 23.12 3.02 -13.79
N SER A 26 22.84 2.81 -15.08
CA SER A 26 21.74 3.48 -15.79
C SER A 26 20.90 2.43 -16.50
N GLY A 27 19.58 2.46 -16.30
CA GLY A 27 18.68 1.41 -16.77
C GLY A 27 17.37 1.37 -15.98
N ILE A 28 16.68 0.24 -16.05
CA ILE A 28 15.44 -0.01 -15.30
C ILE A 28 15.71 -1.10 -14.27
N LEU A 29 15.41 -0.82 -13.00
CA LEU A 29 15.40 -1.79 -11.91
C LEU A 29 13.95 -2.16 -11.59
N ARG A 30 13.59 -3.41 -11.85
CA ARG A 30 12.31 -4.00 -11.46
C ARG A 30 12.51 -4.80 -10.19
N VAL A 31 11.57 -4.66 -9.26
CA VAL A 31 11.58 -5.31 -7.95
C VAL A 31 10.17 -5.84 -7.73
N GLN A 32 10.02 -7.14 -7.53
CA GLN A 32 8.71 -7.76 -7.42
C GLN A 32 8.66 -8.85 -6.37
N ARG A 33 7.48 -8.97 -5.77
CA ARG A 33 7.06 -10.07 -4.93
C ARG A 33 5.57 -10.33 -5.23
N PRO A 34 4.96 -11.39 -4.69
CA PRO A 34 3.54 -11.67 -4.95
C PRO A 34 2.66 -10.46 -4.59
N GLY A 35 1.82 -10.04 -5.54
CA GLY A 35 0.92 -8.89 -5.40
C GLY A 35 1.56 -7.49 -5.49
N VAL A 36 2.90 -7.37 -5.44
CA VAL A 36 3.59 -6.07 -5.44
C VAL A 36 4.70 -6.03 -6.50
N SER A 37 4.64 -5.03 -7.37
CA SER A 37 5.66 -4.77 -8.39
C SER A 37 6.04 -3.29 -8.38
N LYS A 38 7.35 -3.04 -8.39
CA LYS A 38 7.97 -1.73 -8.38
C LYS A 38 8.94 -1.63 -9.55
N GLU A 39 8.92 -0.49 -10.23
CA GLU A 39 9.85 -0.18 -11.31
C GLU A 39 10.54 1.15 -11.04
N LEU A 40 11.87 1.14 -11.07
CA LEU A 40 12.72 2.31 -10.87
C LEU A 40 13.55 2.57 -12.11
N THR A 41 13.49 3.80 -12.61
CA THR A 41 14.39 4.26 -13.66
C THR A 41 15.63 4.88 -13.03
N LEU A 42 16.79 4.33 -13.37
CA LEU A 42 18.09 4.73 -12.84
C LEU A 42 18.90 5.47 -13.90
N SER A 43 19.55 6.56 -13.49
CA SER A 43 20.45 7.35 -14.31
C SER A 43 21.69 7.73 -13.50
N GLN A 44 22.86 7.27 -13.93
CA GLN A 44 24.15 7.57 -13.29
C GLN A 44 24.21 7.28 -11.79
N GLY A 45 23.57 6.18 -11.35
CA GLY A 45 23.51 5.78 -9.94
C GLY A 45 22.46 6.51 -9.10
N ALA A 46 21.53 7.24 -9.73
CA ALA A 46 20.42 7.89 -9.06
C ALA A 46 19.06 7.43 -9.61
N VAL A 47 18.05 7.35 -8.75
CA VAL A 47 16.65 7.18 -9.13
C VAL A 47 16.13 8.49 -9.68
N ILE A 48 15.58 8.46 -10.89
CA ILE A 48 14.95 9.63 -11.54
C ILE A 48 13.45 9.47 -11.75
N SER A 49 12.95 8.23 -11.69
CA SER A 49 11.53 7.92 -11.75
C SER A 49 11.28 6.60 -11.04
N ALA A 50 10.11 6.47 -10.44
CA ALA A 50 9.71 5.32 -9.65
C ALA A 50 8.20 5.12 -9.75
N SER A 51 7.79 3.93 -10.17
CA SER A 51 6.39 3.50 -10.22
C SER A 51 6.21 2.23 -9.38
N SER A 52 4.98 2.05 -8.89
CA SER A 52 4.58 0.91 -8.07
C SER A 52 3.13 0.60 -8.37
N ASN A 53 2.71 -0.64 -8.15
CA ASN A 53 1.29 -1.00 -8.18
C ASN A 53 0.59 -0.79 -6.83
N GLN A 54 1.29 -0.40 -5.75
CA GLN A 54 0.72 -0.11 -4.44
C GLN A 54 0.18 1.32 -4.34
N PRO A 55 -1.13 1.54 -4.14
CA PRO A 55 -1.70 2.89 -4.15
C PRO A 55 -1.18 3.81 -3.05
N ARG A 56 -0.83 3.28 -1.87
CA ARG A 56 -0.14 4.01 -0.79
C ARG A 56 1.15 4.70 -1.25
N GLU A 57 1.81 4.18 -2.27
CA GLU A 57 3.08 4.70 -2.78
C GLU A 57 2.89 5.74 -3.90
N PHE A 58 1.64 6.09 -4.24
CA PHE A 58 1.36 7.07 -5.28
C PHE A 58 1.61 8.49 -4.78
N LEU A 59 2.05 9.37 -5.69
CA LEU A 59 2.36 10.78 -5.38
C LEU A 59 1.21 11.49 -4.65
N GLY A 60 -0.03 11.25 -5.07
CA GLY A 60 -1.22 11.84 -4.44
C GLY A 60 -1.33 11.54 -2.95
N GLN A 61 -1.00 10.32 -2.52
CA GLN A 61 -1.11 9.92 -1.11
C GLN A 61 -0.07 10.61 -0.24
N PHE A 62 1.17 10.74 -0.74
CA PHE A 62 2.20 11.53 -0.05
C PHE A 62 1.79 13.01 0.10
N LEU A 63 1.19 13.60 -0.94
CA LEU A 63 0.74 14.99 -0.90
C LEU A 63 -0.42 15.19 0.08
N ILE A 64 -1.35 14.23 0.16
CA ILE A 64 -2.43 14.26 1.16
C ILE A 64 -1.86 14.13 2.56
N ASN A 65 -0.95 13.18 2.78
CA ASN A 65 -0.31 12.96 4.07
C ASN A 65 0.43 14.18 4.60
N MET A 66 1.08 14.93 3.71
CA MET A 66 1.78 16.17 4.05
C MET A 66 0.86 17.39 4.12
N GLY A 67 -0.43 17.25 3.79
CA GLY A 67 -1.42 18.34 3.85
C GLY A 67 -1.36 19.30 2.66
N HIS A 68 -0.66 18.95 1.58
CA HIS A 68 -0.56 19.76 0.36
C HIS A 68 -1.72 19.52 -0.61
N LEU A 69 -2.48 18.44 -0.43
CA LEU A 69 -3.57 18.05 -1.32
C LEU A 69 -4.73 17.47 -0.51
N THR A 70 -5.97 17.74 -0.92
CA THR A 70 -7.15 17.05 -0.39
C THR A 70 -7.56 15.87 -1.30
N GLU A 71 -8.31 14.91 -0.75
CA GLU A 71 -8.84 13.79 -1.55
C GLU A 71 -9.70 14.29 -2.73
N ASP A 72 -10.48 15.37 -2.55
CA ASP A 72 -11.29 15.97 -3.61
C ASP A 72 -10.44 16.62 -4.71
N GLN A 73 -9.37 17.34 -4.34
CA GLN A 73 -8.44 17.91 -5.31
C GLN A 73 -7.71 16.81 -6.08
N LEU A 74 -7.29 15.73 -5.40
CA LEU A 74 -6.67 14.57 -6.02
C LEU A 74 -7.61 13.92 -7.05
N GLY A 75 -8.89 13.75 -6.69
CA GLY A 75 -9.91 13.21 -7.60
C GLY A 75 -10.04 14.03 -8.89
N ARG A 76 -10.11 15.36 -8.79
CA ARG A 76 -10.18 16.27 -9.96
C ARG A 76 -8.92 16.23 -10.82
N ALA A 77 -7.74 16.19 -10.19
CA ALA A 77 -6.47 16.10 -10.88
C ALA A 77 -6.33 14.78 -11.65
N PHE A 78 -6.82 13.67 -11.08
CA PHE A 78 -6.86 12.37 -11.75
C PHE A 78 -7.79 12.35 -12.98
N GLU A 79 -8.96 13.00 -12.93
CA GLU A 79 -9.81 13.11 -14.13
C GLU A 79 -9.10 13.89 -15.25
N THR A 80 -8.38 14.95 -14.89
CA THR A 80 -7.57 15.70 -15.86
C THR A 80 -6.46 14.81 -16.45
N GLN A 81 -5.78 14.03 -15.60
CA GLN A 81 -4.74 13.10 -16.02
C GLN A 81 -5.28 12.08 -17.02
N ARG A 82 -6.44 11.49 -16.76
CA ARG A 82 -7.06 10.48 -17.63
C ARG A 82 -7.39 10.99 -19.03
N VAL A 83 -7.72 12.28 -19.15
CA VAL A 83 -8.07 12.91 -20.43
C VAL A 83 -6.84 13.39 -21.20
N THR A 84 -5.78 13.76 -20.50
CA THR A 84 -4.62 14.45 -21.09
C THR A 84 -3.35 13.58 -21.18
N ASP A 85 -3.34 12.42 -20.52
CA ASP A 85 -2.16 11.57 -20.29
C ASP A 85 -0.94 12.30 -19.68
N MET A 86 -1.16 13.49 -19.10
CA MET A 86 -0.11 14.25 -18.44
C MET A 86 0.24 13.67 -17.06
N LEU A 87 1.48 13.87 -16.63
CA LEU A 87 1.90 13.46 -15.29
C LEU A 87 1.12 14.24 -14.22
N LEU A 88 0.61 13.52 -13.21
CA LEU A 88 -0.14 14.11 -12.09
C LEU A 88 0.60 15.30 -11.45
N GLY A 89 1.92 15.18 -11.23
CA GLY A 89 2.73 16.27 -10.68
C GLY A 89 2.70 17.53 -11.53
N LYS A 90 2.76 17.40 -12.87
CA LYS A 90 2.69 18.52 -13.82
C LYS A 90 1.30 19.17 -13.82
N ILE A 91 0.24 18.35 -13.76
CA ILE A 91 -1.14 18.83 -13.67
C ILE A 91 -1.34 19.68 -12.40
N LEU A 92 -0.86 19.20 -11.25
CA LEU A 92 -1.00 19.91 -9.97
C LEU A 92 -0.28 21.26 -9.96
N VAL A 93 0.89 21.34 -10.60
CA VAL A 93 1.64 22.60 -10.77
C VAL A 93 0.91 23.53 -11.74
N MET A 94 0.49 23.04 -12.90
CA MET A 94 -0.20 23.85 -13.92
C MET A 94 -1.53 24.42 -13.44
N GLN A 95 -2.26 23.67 -12.61
CA GLN A 95 -3.51 24.11 -11.99
C GLN A 95 -3.29 25.04 -10.79
N GLY A 96 -2.03 25.32 -10.41
CA GLY A 96 -1.69 26.18 -9.28
C GLY A 96 -2.09 25.61 -7.91
N ILE A 97 -2.36 24.30 -7.82
CA ILE A 97 -2.78 23.64 -6.58
C ILE A 97 -1.57 23.49 -5.65
N ILE A 98 -0.41 23.11 -6.21
CA ILE A 98 0.81 22.86 -5.44
C ILE A 98 2.00 23.48 -6.18
N PRO A 99 2.89 24.23 -5.48
CA PRO A 99 4.12 24.73 -6.07
C PRO A 99 5.04 23.60 -6.56
N GLU A 100 5.74 23.85 -7.67
CA GLU A 100 6.69 22.89 -8.25
C GLU A 100 7.74 22.36 -7.25
N PRO A 101 8.41 23.20 -6.42
CA PRO A 101 9.38 22.70 -5.45
C PRO A 101 8.79 21.71 -4.44
N THR A 102 7.52 21.89 -4.06
CA THR A 102 6.81 20.98 -3.16
C THR A 102 6.56 19.63 -3.82
N VAL A 103 6.18 19.62 -5.11
CA VAL A 103 5.99 18.37 -5.86
C VAL A 103 7.33 17.65 -6.05
N GLN A 104 8.41 18.37 -6.39
CA GLN A 104 9.75 17.82 -6.52
C GLN A 104 10.25 17.18 -5.22
N ASN A 105 10.11 17.87 -4.09
CA ASN A 105 10.46 17.34 -2.77
C ASN A 105 9.63 16.09 -2.43
N THR A 106 8.35 16.08 -2.78
CA THR A 106 7.47 14.93 -2.54
C THR A 106 7.86 13.73 -3.40
N LEU A 107 8.21 13.95 -4.67
CA LEU A 107 8.73 12.89 -5.55
C LEU A 107 10.03 12.32 -5.00
N SER A 108 10.95 13.18 -4.52
CA SER A 108 12.18 12.72 -3.88
C SER A 108 11.89 11.82 -2.69
N LEU A 109 10.93 12.18 -1.84
CA LEU A 109 10.50 11.36 -0.70
C LEU A 109 9.90 10.02 -1.18
N LYS A 110 8.98 10.07 -2.15
CA LYS A 110 8.36 8.88 -2.76
C LYS A 110 9.42 7.90 -3.27
N PHE A 111 10.44 8.40 -3.97
CA PHE A 111 11.49 7.54 -4.55
C PHE A 111 12.29 6.82 -3.46
N ARG A 112 12.63 7.54 -2.37
CA ARG A 112 13.31 6.97 -1.20
C ARG A 112 12.45 5.92 -0.52
N GLU A 113 11.22 6.27 -0.15
CA GLU A 113 10.31 5.39 0.58
C GLU A 113 10.03 4.09 -0.19
N MET A 114 9.88 4.17 -1.51
CA MET A 114 9.59 2.99 -2.33
C MET A 114 10.72 1.95 -2.31
N LEU A 115 11.98 2.39 -2.31
CA LEU A 115 13.14 1.48 -2.15
C LEU A 115 13.33 1.03 -0.70
N LEU A 116 13.17 1.93 0.27
CA LEU A 116 13.35 1.62 1.69
C LEU A 116 12.27 0.65 2.21
N ASP A 117 11.06 0.71 1.66
CA ASP A 117 10.05 -0.33 1.88
C ASP A 117 10.52 -1.68 1.31
N ALA A 118 11.01 -1.68 0.07
CA ALA A 118 11.45 -2.91 -0.59
C ALA A 118 12.69 -3.56 0.07
N PHE A 119 13.53 -2.78 0.77
CA PHE A 119 14.64 -3.32 1.57
C PHE A 119 14.20 -4.21 2.72
N GLN A 120 12.95 -4.09 3.18
CA GLN A 120 12.40 -4.92 4.25
C GLN A 120 11.86 -6.26 3.73
N TRP A 121 11.87 -6.51 2.42
CA TRP A 121 11.34 -7.74 1.84
C TRP A 121 12.34 -8.88 2.02
N VAL A 122 11.89 -9.96 2.67
CA VAL A 122 12.67 -11.20 2.84
C VAL A 122 12.62 -12.05 1.57
N GLU A 123 11.49 -12.00 0.85
CA GLU A 123 11.23 -12.78 -0.35
C GLU A 123 10.84 -11.88 -1.52
N GLY A 124 11.20 -12.31 -2.72
CA GLY A 124 10.97 -11.61 -3.97
C GLY A 124 12.21 -11.64 -4.86
N GLU A 125 12.11 -10.95 -5.99
CA GLU A 125 13.12 -10.93 -7.02
C GLU A 125 13.34 -9.53 -7.56
N PHE A 126 14.51 -9.34 -8.16
CA PHE A 126 14.85 -8.12 -8.87
C PHE A 126 15.45 -8.42 -10.23
N GLN A 127 15.26 -7.47 -11.14
CA GLN A 127 15.83 -7.50 -12.47
C GLN A 127 16.26 -6.09 -12.85
N PHE A 128 17.54 -5.94 -13.19
CA PHE A 128 18.11 -4.72 -13.72
C PHE A 128 18.42 -4.88 -15.20
N GLU A 129 17.80 -4.05 -16.01
CA GLU A 129 17.97 -3.96 -17.45
C GLU A 129 18.75 -2.68 -17.80
N PRO A 130 20.04 -2.80 -18.17
CA PRO A 130 20.85 -1.66 -18.57
C PRO A 130 20.31 -1.08 -19.87
N ARG A 131 19.98 0.22 -19.86
CA ARG A 131 19.58 0.96 -21.06
C ARG A 131 19.93 2.43 -20.95
N PRO A 132 20.17 3.11 -22.09
CA PRO A 132 20.23 4.56 -22.11
C PRO A 132 18.92 5.13 -21.55
N VAL A 133 19.04 6.02 -20.58
CA VAL A 133 17.91 6.72 -19.98
C VAL A 133 18.00 8.17 -20.42
N VAL A 134 17.03 8.58 -21.24
CA VAL A 134 16.87 9.97 -21.64
C VAL A 134 15.99 10.62 -20.57
N PRO A 135 16.44 11.71 -19.90
CA PRO A 135 15.59 12.47 -19.02
C PRO A 135 14.34 12.94 -19.79
N LEU A 136 13.16 12.83 -19.18
CA LEU A 136 11.94 13.36 -19.78
C LEU A 136 12.11 14.89 -19.88
N SER A 137 12.28 15.41 -21.09
CA SER A 137 12.46 16.86 -21.34
C SER A 137 11.29 17.73 -20.87
N GLU A 138 10.15 17.10 -20.54
CA GLU A 138 8.92 17.77 -20.06
C GLU A 138 8.53 17.40 -18.63
N GLY A 139 9.41 16.71 -17.88
CA GLY A 139 9.17 16.27 -16.51
C GLY A 139 9.75 17.19 -15.44
N LEU A 140 9.35 16.95 -14.19
CA LEU A 140 10.01 17.54 -13.02
C LEU A 140 11.37 16.86 -12.82
N ASP A 141 12.46 17.63 -12.77
CA ASP A 141 13.81 17.08 -12.60
C ASP A 141 14.06 16.73 -11.12
N VAL A 142 13.90 15.46 -10.79
CA VAL A 142 14.11 14.93 -9.44
C VAL A 142 15.09 13.76 -9.52
N ARG A 143 16.13 13.81 -8.68
CA ARG A 143 17.18 12.79 -8.65
C ARG A 143 17.50 12.43 -7.21
N VAL A 144 17.51 11.14 -6.90
CA VAL A 144 17.86 10.63 -5.56
C VAL A 144 18.96 9.60 -5.69
N ASP A 145 20.11 9.85 -5.05
CA ASP A 145 21.27 8.97 -5.11
C ASP A 145 21.00 7.62 -4.44
N LEU A 146 21.38 6.52 -5.11
CA LEU A 146 21.16 5.17 -4.59
C LEU A 146 21.97 4.87 -3.33
N LEU A 147 23.18 5.42 -3.21
CA LEU A 147 24.03 5.22 -2.03
C LEU A 147 23.49 5.98 -0.82
N ASP A 148 22.82 7.13 -1.03
CA ASP A 148 22.14 7.84 0.05
C ASP A 148 20.92 7.06 0.56
N ILE A 149 20.14 6.45 -0.35
CA ILE A 149 19.04 5.54 0.03
C ILE A 149 19.58 4.31 0.76
N HIS A 150 20.70 3.74 0.29
CA HIS A 150 21.33 2.58 0.92
C HIS A 150 21.75 2.88 2.37
N ARG A 151 22.48 3.97 2.60
CA ARG A 151 22.90 4.41 3.94
C ARG A 151 21.72 4.69 4.86
N GLU A 152 20.66 5.30 4.32
CA GLU A 152 19.43 5.49 5.09
C GLU A 152 18.79 4.15 5.48
N GLY A 153 18.80 3.17 4.58
CA GLY A 153 18.32 1.81 4.85
C GLY A 153 19.02 1.16 6.05
N GLU A 154 20.35 1.24 6.10
CA GLU A 154 21.15 0.72 7.22
C GLU A 154 20.77 1.40 8.55
N PHE A 155 20.59 2.72 8.54
CA PHE A 155 20.16 3.44 9.73
C PHE A 155 18.73 3.04 10.18
N ARG A 156 17.81 2.87 9.23
CA ARG A 156 16.42 2.51 9.50
C ARG A 156 16.27 1.08 10.04
N GLU A 157 17.16 0.17 9.70
CA GLU A 157 17.11 -1.21 10.20
C GLU A 157 17.21 -1.25 11.73
N THR A 158 18.17 -0.52 12.30
CA THR A 158 18.32 -0.44 13.77
C THR A 158 17.10 0.23 14.41
N ALA A 159 16.58 1.29 13.79
CA ALA A 159 15.37 1.96 14.27
C ALA A 159 14.15 1.01 14.25
N TRP A 160 13.97 0.24 13.17
CA TRP A 160 12.88 -0.72 13.05
C TRP A 160 12.96 -1.83 14.10
N GLN A 161 14.14 -2.35 14.41
CA GLN A 161 14.30 -3.34 15.48
C GLN A 161 13.79 -2.80 16.82
N ALA A 162 14.19 -1.57 17.20
CA ALA A 162 13.75 -0.94 18.43
C ALA A 162 12.24 -0.62 18.43
N ILE A 163 11.71 -0.17 17.29
CA ILE A 163 10.29 0.11 17.10
C ILE A 163 9.46 -1.17 17.24
N ARG A 164 9.85 -2.26 16.56
CA ARG A 164 9.10 -3.53 16.52
C ARG A 164 9.12 -4.26 17.86
N ALA A 165 10.14 -4.03 18.69
CA ALA A 165 10.16 -4.51 20.08
C ALA A 165 9.02 -3.91 20.93
N VAL A 166 8.56 -2.70 20.60
CA VAL A 166 7.45 -2.02 21.29
C VAL A 166 6.12 -2.16 20.56
N PHE A 167 6.14 -2.10 19.23
CA PHE A 167 4.97 -2.21 18.36
C PHE A 167 5.15 -3.39 17.38
N PRO A 168 4.87 -4.64 17.82
CA PRO A 168 5.11 -5.82 16.99
C PRO A 168 4.26 -5.84 15.72
N SER A 169 3.03 -5.32 15.80
CA SER A 169 2.05 -5.34 14.71
C SER A 169 1.29 -4.03 14.64
N GLY A 170 0.85 -3.68 13.44
CA GLY A 170 -0.02 -2.54 13.20
C GLY A 170 -1.44 -2.70 13.74
N LYS A 171 -1.81 -3.91 14.16
CA LYS A 171 -3.08 -4.22 14.83
C LYS A 171 -3.16 -3.70 16.27
N ALA A 172 -2.04 -3.26 16.84
CA ALA A 172 -2.00 -2.71 18.19
C ALA A 172 -2.85 -1.44 18.31
N ARG A 173 -3.53 -1.28 19.45
CA ARG A 173 -4.23 -0.05 19.84
C ARG A 173 -3.43 0.64 20.91
N LEU A 174 -3.49 1.97 20.92
CA LEU A 174 -2.65 2.78 21.80
C LEU A 174 -3.50 3.60 22.77
N VAL A 175 -2.87 4.08 23.84
CA VAL A 175 -3.43 5.05 24.79
C VAL A 175 -2.46 6.21 24.91
N VAL A 176 -3.01 7.42 25.03
CA VAL A 176 -2.23 8.67 25.15
C VAL A 176 -2.33 9.21 26.57
N ASP A 177 -1.20 9.64 27.14
CA ASP A 177 -1.14 10.48 28.33
C ASP A 177 -0.99 11.95 27.91
N GLU A 178 -2.07 12.72 28.01
CA GLU A 178 -2.10 14.11 27.57
C GLU A 178 -1.10 15.01 28.31
N ARG A 179 -0.75 14.67 29.55
CA ARG A 179 0.15 15.47 30.39
C ARG A 179 1.60 15.40 29.92
N ARG A 180 1.94 14.38 29.13
CA ARG A 180 3.29 14.13 28.60
C ARG A 180 3.42 14.48 27.12
N LEU A 181 2.34 14.94 26.49
CA LEU A 181 2.39 15.40 25.11
C LEU A 181 3.21 16.71 25.00
N PRO A 182 3.92 16.91 23.89
CA PRO A 182 4.58 18.20 23.62
C PRO A 182 3.57 19.36 23.61
N GLU A 183 3.94 20.48 24.23
CA GLU A 183 3.07 21.67 24.38
C GLU A 183 2.80 22.39 23.05
N SER A 184 3.72 22.30 22.08
CA SER A 184 3.72 23.09 20.84
C SER A 184 2.87 22.51 19.70
N ARG A 185 1.77 21.79 19.99
CA ARG A 185 0.92 21.23 18.95
C ARG A 185 0.08 22.33 18.30
N GLN A 186 0.39 22.64 17.05
CA GLN A 186 -0.45 23.55 16.25
C GLN A 186 -1.79 22.86 15.93
N PRO A 187 -2.92 23.58 16.03
CA PRO A 187 -4.22 23.09 15.58
C PRO A 187 -4.18 22.61 14.12
N GLY A 188 -4.72 21.42 13.85
CA GLY A 188 -4.72 20.77 12.54
C GLY A 188 -3.41 20.05 12.17
N SER A 189 -2.39 20.09 13.04
CA SER A 189 -1.10 19.41 12.80
C SER A 189 -1.24 17.89 12.70
N ARG A 190 -0.23 17.26 12.08
CA ARG A 190 -0.17 15.79 11.95
C ARG A 190 -0.19 15.09 13.30
N ASP A 191 0.48 15.66 14.30
CA ASP A 191 0.52 15.12 15.67
C ASP A 191 -0.84 15.20 16.36
N GLU A 192 -1.59 16.28 16.15
CA GLU A 192 -2.92 16.40 16.74
C GLU A 192 -3.89 15.39 16.11
N LYS A 193 -3.85 15.22 14.77
CA LYS A 193 -4.64 14.19 14.09
C LYS A 193 -4.27 12.79 14.57
N LEU A 194 -2.97 12.49 14.71
CA LEU A 194 -2.47 11.24 15.26
C LEU A 194 -3.03 10.98 16.67
N VAL A 195 -2.91 11.95 17.58
CA VAL A 195 -3.44 11.83 18.95
C VAL A 195 -4.96 11.66 18.96
N THR A 196 -5.67 12.37 18.08
CA THR A 196 -7.13 12.24 17.93
C THR A 196 -7.51 10.81 17.55
N HIS A 197 -6.83 10.22 16.56
CA HIS A 197 -7.09 8.83 16.17
C HIS A 197 -6.73 7.81 17.25
N ILE A 198 -5.68 8.05 18.04
CA ILE A 198 -5.38 7.20 19.19
C ILE A 198 -6.53 7.26 20.22
N LYS A 199 -7.06 8.45 20.51
CA LYS A 199 -8.21 8.64 21.44
C LYS A 199 -9.50 8.01 20.92
N GLU A 200 -9.71 8.04 19.61
CA GLU A 200 -10.80 7.32 18.93
C GLU A 200 -10.62 5.80 18.98
N GLY A 201 -9.48 5.32 19.48
CA GLY A 201 -9.17 3.93 19.70
C GLY A 201 -8.67 3.21 18.45
N LEU A 202 -8.27 3.93 17.39
CA LEU A 202 -7.80 3.32 16.15
C LEU A 202 -6.55 2.46 16.37
N THR A 203 -6.42 1.40 15.57
CA THR A 203 -5.17 0.65 15.45
C THR A 203 -4.12 1.45 14.68
N ILE A 204 -2.85 1.05 14.76
CA ILE A 204 -1.78 1.69 13.97
C ILE A 204 -2.05 1.58 12.46
N ASP A 205 -2.58 0.44 11.99
CA ASP A 205 -2.94 0.24 10.57
C ASP A 205 -4.08 1.18 10.13
N GLU A 206 -5.08 1.37 11.00
CA GLU A 206 -6.17 2.33 10.77
C GLU A 206 -5.65 3.76 10.70
N MET A 207 -4.72 4.12 11.59
CA MET A 207 -4.07 5.43 11.56
C MET A 207 -3.24 5.62 10.29
N ALA A 208 -2.51 4.60 9.84
CA ALA A 208 -1.74 4.66 8.60
C ALA A 208 -2.65 4.93 7.39
N LEU A 209 -3.79 4.24 7.28
CA LEU A 209 -4.78 4.47 6.23
C LEU A 209 -5.41 5.87 6.33
N ALA A 210 -5.89 6.24 7.52
CA ALA A 210 -6.62 7.49 7.73
C ALA A 210 -5.74 8.72 7.46
N LEU A 211 -4.46 8.64 7.81
CA LEU A 211 -3.50 9.73 7.63
C LEU A 211 -2.75 9.65 6.29
N HIS A 212 -2.95 8.61 5.48
CA HIS A 212 -2.16 8.32 4.28
C HIS A 212 -0.65 8.24 4.56
N ALA A 213 -0.28 7.84 5.77
CA ALA A 213 1.11 7.90 6.24
C ALA A 213 1.93 6.72 5.72
N SER A 214 3.21 6.97 5.43
CA SER A 214 4.16 5.86 5.28
C SER A 214 4.43 5.21 6.64
N ASP A 215 4.62 3.91 6.62
CA ASP A 215 4.75 3.11 7.83
C ASP A 215 5.93 3.58 8.69
N PHE A 216 7.11 3.80 8.07
CA PHE A 216 8.29 4.19 8.84
C PHE A 216 8.09 5.50 9.61
N TYR A 217 7.62 6.56 8.98
CA TYR A 217 7.44 7.86 9.67
C TYR A 217 6.35 7.81 10.73
N LEU A 218 5.26 7.07 10.48
CA LEU A 218 4.21 6.87 11.49
C LEU A 218 4.78 6.17 12.72
N TYR A 219 5.43 5.03 12.54
CA TYR A 219 5.98 4.24 13.64
C TYR A 219 7.13 4.98 14.34
N GLN A 220 8.00 5.67 13.60
CA GLN A 220 9.06 6.49 14.18
C GLN A 220 8.47 7.58 15.10
N ARG A 221 7.38 8.23 14.66
CA ARG A 221 6.70 9.25 15.47
C ARG A 221 6.03 8.65 16.71
N LEU A 222 5.33 7.53 16.56
CA LEU A 222 4.73 6.80 17.68
C LEU A 222 5.79 6.36 18.70
N TYR A 223 6.94 5.89 18.23
CA TYR A 223 8.05 5.47 19.07
C TYR A 223 8.69 6.66 19.81
N ALA A 224 8.80 7.82 19.16
CA ALA A 224 9.25 9.05 19.83
C ALA A 224 8.31 9.44 20.98
N LEU A 225 6.99 9.36 20.77
CA LEU A 225 5.99 9.63 21.80
C LEU A 225 6.01 8.57 22.92
N TYR A 226 6.22 7.29 22.57
CA TYR A 226 6.40 6.22 23.55
C TYR A 226 7.62 6.45 24.44
N ARG A 227 8.76 6.88 23.87
CA ARG A 227 9.97 7.21 24.64
C ARG A 227 9.79 8.41 25.58
N GLN A 228 8.77 9.23 25.34
CA GLN A 228 8.35 10.33 26.22
C GLN A 228 7.27 9.90 27.23
N ASP A 229 6.93 8.61 27.26
CA ASP A 229 5.80 8.02 28.00
C ASP A 229 4.43 8.62 27.65
N ALA A 230 4.34 9.37 26.54
CA ALA A 230 3.11 10.02 26.10
C ALA A 230 2.17 9.05 25.39
N VAL A 231 2.68 7.92 24.90
CA VAL A 231 1.91 6.88 24.21
C VAL A 231 2.30 5.51 24.77
N LYS A 232 1.32 4.64 25.00
CA LYS A 232 1.53 3.24 25.45
C LYS A 232 0.64 2.28 24.66
N VAL A 233 1.06 1.04 24.55
CA VAL A 233 0.24 -0.04 23.97
C VAL A 233 -0.88 -0.38 24.95
N ARG A 234 -2.12 -0.48 24.45
CA ARG A 234 -3.27 -0.87 25.26
C ARG A 234 -3.21 -2.38 25.55
N GLU A 235 -3.43 -2.78 26.79
CA GLU A 235 -3.31 -4.20 27.21
C GLU A 235 -4.28 -5.13 26.47
N ASP A 236 -5.49 -4.66 26.10
CA ASP A 236 -6.46 -5.39 25.28
C ASP A 236 -6.03 -5.61 23.82
N SER A 237 -4.88 -5.05 23.41
CA SER A 237 -4.41 -5.07 22.02
C SER A 237 -3.26 -6.04 21.76
N ALA A 238 -2.88 -6.84 22.75
CA ALA A 238 -2.03 -7.99 22.52
C ALA A 238 -2.74 -8.94 21.55
N PRO A 239 -2.20 -9.19 20.35
CA PRO A 239 -2.60 -10.38 19.62
C PRO A 239 -2.34 -11.56 20.57
N PRO A 240 -3.21 -12.58 20.61
CA PRO A 240 -2.81 -13.85 21.23
C PRO A 240 -1.44 -14.23 20.64
N PRO A 241 -0.50 -14.74 21.46
CA PRO A 241 0.78 -15.20 20.94
C PRO A 241 0.48 -16.08 19.73
N ALA A 242 1.12 -15.77 18.60
CA ALA A 242 0.97 -16.59 17.41
C ALA A 242 1.17 -18.04 17.84
N PRO A 243 0.21 -18.95 17.57
CA PRO A 243 0.48 -20.35 17.82
C PRO A 243 1.82 -20.68 17.14
N PRO A 244 2.68 -21.52 17.76
CA PRO A 244 3.81 -22.06 17.03
C PRO A 244 3.27 -22.55 15.70
N ALA A 245 3.93 -22.20 14.59
CA ALA A 245 3.56 -22.74 13.29
C ALA A 245 3.58 -24.26 13.43
N GLU A 246 2.41 -24.86 13.67
CA GLU A 246 2.25 -26.30 13.64
C GLU A 246 2.59 -26.67 12.22
N ALA A 247 3.73 -27.35 12.07
CA ALA A 247 4.13 -27.96 10.83
C ALA A 247 2.91 -28.73 10.32
N ALA A 248 2.38 -28.28 9.18
CA ALA A 248 1.30 -28.96 8.52
C ALA A 248 1.65 -30.44 8.44
N PRO A 249 0.74 -31.35 8.82
CA PRO A 249 1.05 -32.77 8.82
C PRO A 249 1.46 -33.18 7.40
N THR A 250 2.69 -33.69 7.28
CA THR A 250 3.18 -34.30 6.06
C THR A 250 2.37 -35.57 5.81
N ILE A 251 1.27 -35.45 5.07
CA ILE A 251 0.55 -36.60 4.53
C ILE A 251 1.39 -37.13 3.38
N ILE A 252 2.15 -38.18 3.67
CA ILE A 252 2.87 -38.97 2.68
C ILE A 252 1.84 -39.86 1.96
N GLY A 253 1.59 -39.58 0.68
CA GLY A 253 1.00 -40.53 -0.26
C GLY A 253 -0.45 -40.27 -0.69
N ALA A 254 -0.66 -39.28 -1.56
CA ALA A 254 -1.70 -39.23 -2.60
C ALA A 254 -1.30 -38.13 -3.59
N GLU A 255 -1.66 -38.24 -4.86
CA GLU A 255 -1.47 -37.16 -5.84
C GLU A 255 -2.05 -35.85 -5.26
N SER A 256 -1.25 -34.77 -5.29
CA SER A 256 -1.19 -33.77 -4.22
C SER A 256 -2.49 -32.95 -3.97
N PRO A 257 -2.85 -32.65 -2.68
CA PRO A 257 -3.97 -31.79 -2.31
C PRO A 257 -4.03 -30.42 -3.00
N VAL A 258 -2.88 -29.91 -3.45
CA VAL A 258 -2.77 -28.66 -4.21
C VAL A 258 -3.35 -28.79 -5.62
N GLU A 259 -3.16 -29.93 -6.28
CA GLU A 259 -3.71 -30.18 -7.63
C GLU A 259 -5.24 -30.23 -7.59
N GLU A 260 -5.83 -30.79 -6.53
CA GLU A 260 -7.29 -30.75 -6.33
C GLU A 260 -7.80 -29.31 -6.16
N ILE A 261 -7.09 -28.48 -5.38
CA ILE A 261 -7.44 -27.06 -5.21
C ILE A 261 -7.29 -26.30 -6.54
N LEU A 262 -6.22 -26.56 -7.30
CA LEU A 262 -5.99 -25.95 -8.61
C LEU A 262 -7.09 -26.34 -9.61
N GLN A 263 -7.49 -27.61 -9.63
CA GLN A 263 -8.57 -28.10 -10.48
C GLN A 263 -9.91 -27.45 -10.09
N ALA A 264 -10.24 -27.40 -8.80
CA ALA A 264 -11.46 -26.75 -8.32
C ALA A 264 -11.48 -25.26 -8.66
N ALA A 265 -10.36 -24.54 -8.47
CA ALA A 265 -10.24 -23.14 -8.82
C ALA A 265 -10.47 -22.90 -10.33
N ARG A 266 -9.89 -23.75 -11.20
CA ARG A 266 -10.13 -23.70 -12.65
C ARG A 266 -11.59 -23.96 -13.01
N MET A 267 -12.24 -24.94 -12.37
CA MET A 267 -13.67 -25.20 -12.58
C MET A 267 -14.53 -23.99 -12.21
N PHE A 268 -14.21 -23.27 -11.14
CA PHE A 268 -14.94 -22.05 -10.80
C PHE A 268 -14.69 -20.92 -11.82
N LEU A 269 -13.48 -20.79 -12.36
CA LEU A 269 -13.19 -19.84 -13.45
C LEU A 269 -14.02 -20.15 -14.70
N ASP A 270 -14.05 -21.42 -15.12
CA ASP A 270 -14.79 -21.87 -16.30
C ASP A 270 -16.30 -21.62 -16.15
N ASN A 271 -16.80 -21.67 -14.92
CA ASN A 271 -18.19 -21.37 -14.58
C ASN A 271 -18.47 -19.89 -14.27
N CYS A 272 -17.50 -18.99 -14.53
CA CYS A 272 -17.57 -17.55 -14.23
C CYS A 272 -17.83 -17.20 -12.75
N ASN A 273 -17.57 -18.13 -11.82
CA ASN A 273 -17.61 -17.87 -10.39
C ASN A 273 -16.23 -17.41 -9.92
N PHE A 274 -15.92 -16.15 -10.25
CA PHE A 274 -14.57 -15.61 -10.05
C PHE A 274 -14.19 -15.42 -8.58
N ARG A 275 -15.17 -15.25 -7.67
CA ARG A 275 -14.91 -15.07 -6.23
C ARG A 275 -14.35 -16.35 -5.60
N ASP A 276 -15.03 -17.47 -5.82
CA ASP A 276 -14.58 -18.76 -5.28
C ASP A 276 -13.31 -19.24 -5.99
N ALA A 277 -13.17 -18.97 -7.28
CA ALA A 277 -11.95 -19.21 -8.03
C ALA A 277 -10.73 -18.48 -7.44
N GLU A 278 -10.85 -17.17 -7.17
CA GLU A 278 -9.77 -16.37 -6.59
C GLU A 278 -9.41 -16.83 -5.17
N ALA A 279 -10.40 -17.14 -4.34
CA ALA A 279 -10.18 -17.63 -2.98
C ALA A 279 -9.41 -18.97 -2.98
N LEU A 280 -9.78 -19.91 -3.85
CA LEU A 280 -9.08 -21.19 -3.97
C LEU A 280 -7.70 -21.05 -4.60
N ALA A 281 -7.56 -20.21 -5.64
CA ALA A 281 -6.26 -19.95 -6.26
C ALA A 281 -5.28 -19.30 -5.28
N ARG A 282 -5.75 -18.37 -4.44
CA ARG A 282 -4.96 -17.75 -3.37
C ARG A 282 -4.51 -18.78 -2.35
N ARG A 283 -5.42 -19.63 -1.89
CA ARG A 283 -5.09 -20.73 -0.96
C ARG A 283 -4.07 -21.70 -1.57
N ALA A 284 -4.22 -22.07 -2.84
CA ALA A 284 -3.26 -22.93 -3.52
C ALA A 284 -1.86 -22.30 -3.56
N TYR A 285 -1.79 -20.99 -3.82
CA TYR A 285 -0.54 -20.23 -3.81
C TYR A 285 0.09 -20.17 -2.42
N GLU A 286 -0.69 -19.91 -1.37
CA GLU A 286 -0.20 -19.85 0.02
C GLU A 286 0.33 -21.21 0.51
N VAL A 287 -0.33 -22.30 0.11
CA VAL A 287 0.09 -23.66 0.50
C VAL A 287 1.34 -24.10 -0.25
N ALA A 288 1.43 -23.81 -1.55
CA ALA A 288 2.57 -24.17 -2.39
C ALA A 288 2.87 -23.08 -3.44
N PRO A 289 3.72 -22.10 -3.10
CA PRO A 289 4.15 -21.08 -4.04
C PRO A 289 4.91 -21.72 -5.21
N SER A 290 4.38 -21.58 -6.42
CA SER A 290 4.96 -22.09 -7.66
C SER A 290 4.56 -21.21 -8.85
N PRO A 291 5.26 -21.28 -9.99
CA PRO A 291 4.84 -20.56 -11.20
C PRO A 291 3.40 -20.89 -11.63
N GLN A 292 2.95 -22.13 -11.43
CA GLN A 292 1.60 -22.58 -11.77
C GLN A 292 0.54 -21.99 -10.85
N THR A 293 0.75 -22.01 -9.53
CA THR A 293 -0.18 -21.43 -8.55
C THR A 293 -0.23 -19.90 -8.68
N ALA A 294 0.91 -19.27 -8.96
CA ALA A 294 0.99 -17.82 -9.19
C ALA A 294 0.22 -17.38 -10.44
N GLU A 295 0.37 -18.09 -11.56
CA GLU A 295 -0.32 -17.75 -12.81
C GLU A 295 -1.83 -17.97 -12.70
N LEU A 296 -2.27 -19.01 -11.99
CA LEU A 296 -3.69 -19.23 -11.73
C LEU A 296 -4.28 -18.13 -10.85
N LEU A 297 -3.59 -17.76 -9.76
CA LEU A 297 -4.01 -16.66 -8.88
C LEU A 297 -4.14 -15.36 -9.67
N LYS A 298 -3.14 -15.00 -10.47
CA LYS A 298 -3.16 -13.81 -11.33
C LYS A 298 -4.34 -13.82 -12.31
N THR A 299 -4.62 -14.98 -12.92
CA THR A 299 -5.76 -15.14 -13.84
C THR A 299 -7.09 -14.96 -13.12
N ALA A 300 -7.23 -15.53 -11.92
CA ALA A 300 -8.43 -15.42 -11.11
C ALA A 300 -8.64 -14.00 -10.56
N GLU A 301 -7.59 -13.35 -10.06
CA GLU A 301 -7.62 -11.95 -9.63
C GLU A 301 -8.03 -11.02 -10.78
N LYS A 302 -7.46 -11.21 -11.98
CA LYS A 302 -7.83 -10.42 -13.16
C LYS A 302 -9.31 -10.60 -13.53
N SER A 303 -9.78 -11.85 -13.58
CA SER A 303 -11.17 -12.16 -13.97
C SER A 303 -12.16 -11.62 -12.94
N LEU A 304 -11.86 -11.78 -11.64
CA LEU A 304 -12.64 -11.20 -10.56
C LEU A 304 -12.65 -9.67 -10.64
N HIS A 305 -11.49 -9.05 -10.86
CA HIS A 305 -11.36 -7.60 -10.97
C HIS A 305 -12.21 -7.03 -12.10
N GLU A 306 -12.13 -7.61 -13.31
CA GLU A 306 -12.95 -7.21 -14.45
C GLU A 306 -14.44 -7.37 -14.15
N SER A 307 -14.85 -8.48 -13.54
CA SER A 307 -16.26 -8.72 -13.16
C SER A 307 -16.78 -7.70 -12.13
N LEU A 308 -15.97 -7.36 -11.13
CA LEU A 308 -16.36 -6.41 -10.09
C LEU A 308 -16.44 -4.99 -10.63
N ARG A 309 -15.53 -4.59 -11.54
CA ARG A 309 -15.61 -3.30 -12.23
C ARG A 309 -16.92 -3.16 -13.00
N LEU A 310 -17.29 -4.19 -13.77
CA LEU A 310 -18.55 -4.20 -14.51
C LEU A 310 -19.75 -4.06 -13.57
N VAL A 311 -19.79 -4.80 -12.46
CA VAL A 311 -20.95 -4.78 -11.55
C VAL A 311 -21.04 -3.51 -10.71
N LEU A 312 -19.92 -2.97 -10.25
CA LEU A 312 -19.87 -1.90 -9.24
C LEU A 312 -19.58 -0.51 -9.81
N MET A 313 -19.06 -0.41 -11.03
CA MET A 313 -18.62 0.86 -11.61
C MET A 313 -19.23 1.15 -12.98
N GLU A 314 -19.88 0.18 -13.64
CA GLU A 314 -20.42 0.33 -15.01
C GLU A 314 -21.88 -0.18 -15.14
N PRO A 315 -22.91 0.70 -15.08
CA PRO A 315 -22.84 2.16 -15.01
C PRO A 315 -22.36 2.64 -13.64
N ALA A 316 -21.93 3.90 -13.56
CA ALA A 316 -21.47 4.49 -12.31
C ALA A 316 -22.54 4.33 -11.20
N GLN A 317 -22.11 3.90 -10.01
CA GLN A 317 -23.00 3.65 -8.88
C GLN A 317 -22.57 4.46 -7.65
N VAL A 318 -23.52 5.14 -7.03
CA VAL A 318 -23.36 5.89 -5.79
C VAL A 318 -23.74 4.99 -4.60
N PRO A 319 -22.79 4.65 -3.71
CA PRO A 319 -23.08 3.94 -2.47
C PRO A 319 -23.72 4.86 -1.43
N SER A 320 -24.69 4.31 -0.69
CA SER A 320 -25.31 4.91 0.48
C SER A 320 -25.29 3.94 1.65
N LEU A 321 -24.98 4.44 2.86
CA LEU A 321 -24.97 3.63 4.07
C LEU A 321 -26.41 3.31 4.49
N LEU A 322 -26.69 2.03 4.74
CA LEU A 322 -27.96 1.56 5.34
C LEU A 322 -27.88 1.46 6.86
N VAL A 323 -26.70 1.67 7.44
CA VAL A 323 -26.45 1.66 8.88
C VAL A 323 -25.98 3.04 9.36
N PRO A 324 -26.36 3.50 10.56
CA PRO A 324 -25.86 4.76 11.12
C PRO A 324 -24.33 4.73 11.31
N GLN A 325 -23.65 5.86 11.04
CA GLN A 325 -22.19 5.94 11.21
C GLN A 325 -21.71 5.63 12.64
N ALA A 326 -22.52 5.92 13.67
CA ALA A 326 -22.19 5.57 15.04
C ALA A 326 -22.05 4.06 15.25
N GLN A 327 -22.86 3.25 14.53
CA GLN A 327 -22.83 1.79 14.62
C GLN A 327 -21.56 1.21 13.99
N LEU A 328 -21.01 1.84 12.96
CA LEU A 328 -19.76 1.42 12.32
C LEU A 328 -18.58 1.38 13.31
N LYS A 329 -18.59 2.24 14.33
CA LYS A 329 -17.53 2.30 15.35
C LYS A 329 -17.47 1.06 16.23
N THR A 330 -18.60 0.41 16.48
CA THR A 330 -18.70 -0.76 17.36
C THR A 330 -18.62 -2.09 16.62
N MET A 331 -18.68 -2.07 15.28
CA MET A 331 -18.61 -3.27 14.47
C MET A 331 -17.17 -3.81 14.36
N PRO A 332 -17.00 -5.14 14.25
CA PRO A 332 -15.70 -5.80 14.09
C PRO A 332 -15.18 -5.65 12.64
N LEU A 333 -14.99 -4.40 12.21
CA LEU A 333 -14.47 -4.07 10.88
C LEU A 333 -12.94 -4.02 10.89
N SER A 334 -12.34 -4.51 9.83
CA SER A 334 -10.92 -4.32 9.51
C SER A 334 -10.61 -2.85 9.15
N ALA A 335 -9.33 -2.50 9.12
CA ALA A 335 -8.88 -1.15 8.81
C ALA A 335 -9.33 -0.67 7.40
N PRO A 336 -9.17 -1.48 6.34
CA PRO A 336 -9.65 -1.11 5.00
C PRO A 336 -11.18 -0.93 4.95
N GLU A 337 -11.93 -1.78 5.64
CA GLU A 337 -13.39 -1.69 5.63
C GLU A 337 -13.89 -0.39 6.27
N ARG A 338 -13.36 -0.08 7.46
CA ARG A 338 -13.67 1.16 8.18
C ARG A 338 -13.27 2.39 7.37
N TYR A 339 -12.12 2.33 6.70
CA TYR A 339 -11.69 3.39 5.79
C TYR A 339 -12.73 3.62 4.70
N LEU A 340 -13.08 2.59 3.91
CA LEU A 340 -14.01 2.73 2.80
C LEU A 340 -15.41 3.20 3.24
N LEU A 341 -15.97 2.58 4.27
CA LEU A 341 -17.30 2.94 4.79
C LEU A 341 -17.36 4.40 5.28
N SER A 342 -16.27 4.92 5.84
CA SER A 342 -16.21 6.33 6.28
C SER A 342 -16.23 7.34 5.12
N ARG A 343 -15.96 6.91 3.88
CA ARG A 343 -16.01 7.75 2.67
C ARG A 343 -17.36 7.68 1.95
N ILE A 344 -18.25 6.79 2.37
CA ILE A 344 -19.59 6.67 1.80
C ILE A 344 -20.46 7.79 2.38
N ASN A 345 -20.64 8.83 1.58
CA ASN A 345 -21.45 10.00 1.91
C ASN A 345 -22.72 10.13 1.05
N GLY A 346 -22.98 9.19 0.14
CA GLY A 346 -24.13 9.22 -0.76
C GLY A 346 -24.00 10.18 -1.95
N THR A 347 -22.82 10.77 -2.20
CA THR A 347 -22.62 11.70 -3.34
C THR A 347 -21.54 11.26 -4.31
N ARG A 348 -20.50 10.56 -3.82
CA ARG A 348 -19.39 10.06 -4.66
C ARG A 348 -19.71 8.66 -5.13
N ASP A 349 -19.48 8.36 -6.41
CA ASP A 349 -19.58 7.00 -6.92
C ASP A 349 -18.46 6.08 -6.39
N VAL A 350 -18.64 4.77 -6.52
CA VAL A 350 -17.64 3.75 -6.10
C VAL A 350 -16.29 4.03 -6.74
N ALA A 351 -16.26 4.36 -8.03
CA ALA A 351 -15.02 4.62 -8.76
C ALA A 351 -14.23 5.80 -8.20
N ALA A 352 -14.91 6.88 -7.82
CA ALA A 352 -14.33 8.07 -7.23
C ALA A 352 -13.79 7.81 -5.82
N ILE A 353 -14.46 6.97 -5.02
CA ILE A 353 -13.98 6.57 -3.69
C ILE A 353 -12.73 5.70 -3.81
N VAL A 354 -12.77 4.67 -4.65
CA VAL A 354 -11.66 3.72 -4.81
C VAL A 354 -10.41 4.42 -5.37
N ARG A 355 -10.57 5.36 -6.31
CA ARG A 355 -9.45 6.03 -6.96
C ARG A 355 -8.58 6.91 -6.04
N VAL A 356 -9.19 7.53 -5.03
CA VAL A 356 -8.44 8.34 -4.05
C VAL A 356 -8.00 7.50 -2.84
N SER A 357 -8.44 6.24 -2.78
CA SER A 357 -8.11 5.32 -1.70
C SER A 357 -6.64 4.91 -1.77
N PRO A 358 -5.97 4.73 -0.61
CA PRO A 358 -4.67 4.09 -0.53
C PRO A 358 -4.75 2.55 -0.68
N LEU A 359 -5.92 1.99 -0.97
CA LEU A 359 -6.14 0.54 -1.13
C LEU A 359 -6.04 0.11 -2.60
N HIS A 360 -5.54 -1.12 -2.83
CA HIS A 360 -5.61 -1.74 -4.15
C HIS A 360 -7.05 -1.83 -4.64
N GLU A 361 -7.25 -1.60 -5.93
CA GLU A 361 -8.59 -1.50 -6.52
C GLU A 361 -9.39 -2.79 -6.33
N LEU A 362 -8.80 -3.95 -6.65
CA LEU A 362 -9.45 -5.26 -6.48
C LEU A 362 -9.90 -5.48 -5.04
N ASP A 363 -9.04 -5.20 -4.05
CA ASP A 363 -9.38 -5.34 -2.63
C ASP A 363 -10.51 -4.39 -2.23
N ALA A 364 -10.44 -3.13 -2.67
CA ALA A 364 -11.50 -2.16 -2.38
C ALA A 364 -12.85 -2.59 -2.97
N LEU A 365 -12.86 -3.12 -4.20
CA LEU A 365 -14.06 -3.64 -4.84
C LEU A 365 -14.59 -4.91 -4.15
N LYS A 366 -13.72 -5.81 -3.67
CA LYS A 366 -14.10 -6.96 -2.84
C LYS A 366 -14.81 -6.52 -1.56
N TYR A 367 -14.30 -5.48 -0.90
CA TYR A 367 -14.97 -4.89 0.27
C TYR A 367 -16.32 -4.27 -0.08
N PHE A 368 -16.42 -3.51 -1.17
CA PHE A 368 -17.70 -2.95 -1.63
C PHE A 368 -18.74 -4.03 -1.92
N GLN A 369 -18.35 -5.11 -2.61
CA GLN A 369 -19.23 -6.26 -2.82
C GLN A 369 -19.67 -6.86 -1.47
N GLY A 370 -18.74 -7.09 -0.54
CA GLY A 370 -19.06 -7.59 0.80
C GLY A 370 -20.02 -6.69 1.59
N PHE A 371 -19.93 -5.36 1.45
CA PHE A 371 -20.87 -4.43 2.08
C PHE A 371 -22.27 -4.52 1.51
N VAL A 372 -22.40 -4.74 0.20
CA VAL A 372 -23.69 -4.93 -0.47
C VAL A 372 -24.30 -6.27 -0.06
N ASP A 373 -23.53 -7.35 -0.12
CA ASP A 373 -23.96 -8.70 0.28
C ASP A 373 -24.44 -8.73 1.74
N SER A 374 -23.77 -7.97 2.62
CA SER A 374 -24.11 -7.87 4.05
C SER A 374 -25.24 -6.88 4.36
N GLY A 375 -25.74 -6.15 3.35
CA GLY A 375 -26.80 -5.15 3.53
C GLY A 375 -26.38 -3.87 4.26
N PHE A 376 -25.07 -3.58 4.34
CA PHE A 376 -24.58 -2.33 4.94
C PHE A 376 -24.62 -1.15 3.97
N VAL A 377 -24.53 -1.44 2.67
CA VAL A 377 -24.48 -0.44 1.61
C VAL A 377 -25.52 -0.76 0.55
N LYS A 378 -26.22 0.27 0.10
CA LYS A 378 -27.06 0.22 -1.11
C LYS A 378 -26.40 1.01 -2.22
N LEU A 379 -26.34 0.42 -3.41
CA LEU A 379 -25.86 1.07 -4.62
C LEU A 379 -27.05 1.61 -5.43
N THR A 380 -26.95 2.85 -5.88
CA THR A 380 -27.90 3.48 -6.81
C THR A 380 -27.15 4.01 -8.02
N PRO A 381 -27.69 3.89 -9.25
CA PRO A 381 -27.07 4.52 -10.42
C PRO A 381 -26.83 6.02 -10.17
N ALA A 382 -25.66 6.51 -10.58
CA ALA A 382 -25.21 7.89 -10.39
C ALA A 382 -26.01 8.91 -11.20
#